data_AF-A0A958LSG4-F1
#
_entry.id   AF-A0A958LSG4-F1
#
_cell.length_a   1.000
_cell.length_b   1.000
_cell.length_c   1.000
_cell.angle_alpha   90.00
_cell.angle_beta   90.00
_cell.angle_gamma   90.00
#
_symmetry.space_group_name_H-M   'P 1'
#
loop_
_entity.id
_entity.type
_entity.pdbx_description
1 polymer ?
#
loop_
_entity_poly.entity_id
_entity_poly.type
_entity_poly.pdbx_seq_one_letter_code
_entity_poly.pdbx_strand_id
1 'polypeptide(L)'
;MTKIFLILIGFILGSVSAVATECGRIESFKGKVEVLRVKSGDRDKDNPVRNPVKVTPRFKVDCQDVVLTQDKARAKVRLKGNIVLTLGANSRMSIEEYAKKSGNATLLHLTYGKMRALFNNEKEEDKKTEDQKQKDRQSKFRIRTSTAVAGVRGTDFYVSFEPNTKVTEQATISGEVQVEQVGTGQKVNVPAGNQVAVEQVPEPSAQPESMVAKGKQLDAGASSGLVKSAKVVTTPVIVKKLEVKPIDTQLVAEIRQTSVLVKADEEFTHKEAVEVLGAPEEWKPAPKEMPFDLKDLREEF
;
A
#
# COMPACT_ATOMS: atom_id res chain seq x y z
N MET A 1 -23.12 -46.62 56.39
CA MET A 1 -23.34 -45.18 56.13
C MET A 1 -22.18 -44.66 55.31
N THR A 2 -22.35 -44.61 54.00
CA THR A 2 -21.27 -44.33 53.03
C THR A 2 -21.46 -42.90 52.53
N LYS A 3 -20.56 -41.98 52.88
CA LYS A 3 -20.60 -40.59 52.43
C LYS A 3 -19.90 -40.48 51.07
N ILE A 4 -20.67 -40.25 50.02
CA ILE A 4 -20.18 -39.90 48.68
C ILE A 4 -19.94 -38.39 48.66
N PHE A 5 -18.68 -37.99 48.51
CA PHE A 5 -18.28 -36.58 48.37
C PHE A 5 -18.27 -36.26 46.87
N LEU A 6 -19.22 -35.44 46.43
CA LEU A 6 -19.43 -35.06 45.03
C LEU A 6 -18.54 -33.85 44.74
N ILE A 7 -17.41 -34.08 44.06
CA ILE A 7 -16.49 -33.01 43.62
C ILE A 7 -17.06 -32.39 42.34
N LEU A 8 -17.56 -31.16 42.46
CA LEU A 8 -18.05 -30.34 41.36
C LEU A 8 -16.84 -29.72 40.63
N ILE A 9 -16.39 -30.32 39.53
CA ILE A 9 -15.35 -29.75 38.67
C ILE A 9 -16.01 -28.68 37.78
N GLY A 10 -15.88 -27.42 38.19
CA GLY A 10 -16.30 -26.26 37.40
C GLY A 10 -15.42 -26.09 36.16
N PHE A 11 -15.96 -26.42 34.99
CA PHE A 11 -15.33 -26.20 33.70
C PHE A 11 -15.41 -24.71 33.34
N ILE A 12 -14.39 -23.93 33.72
CA ILE A 12 -14.27 -22.52 33.33
C ILE A 12 -13.88 -22.48 31.85
N LEU A 13 -14.85 -22.30 30.96
CA LEU A 13 -14.62 -21.94 29.56
C LEU A 13 -14.04 -20.52 29.49
N GLY A 14 -12.71 -20.42 29.58
CA GLY A 14 -11.99 -19.19 29.29
C GLY A 14 -12.19 -18.79 27.82
N SER A 15 -12.99 -17.76 27.59
CA SER A 15 -13.12 -17.15 26.26
C SER A 15 -11.82 -16.43 25.93
N VAL A 16 -10.98 -17.03 25.09
CA VAL A 16 -9.78 -16.38 24.57
C VAL A 16 -10.24 -15.26 23.64
N SER A 17 -10.35 -14.06 24.17
CA SER A 17 -10.57 -12.86 23.37
C SER A 17 -9.29 -12.59 22.59
N ALA A 18 -9.31 -12.80 21.28
CA ALA A 18 -8.19 -12.42 20.42
C ALA A 18 -8.08 -10.88 20.46
N VAL A 19 -7.08 -10.37 21.19
CA VAL A 19 -6.79 -8.94 21.24
C VAL A 19 -6.21 -8.54 19.89
N ALA A 20 -6.80 -7.53 19.25
CA ALA A 20 -6.28 -6.97 18.00
C ALA A 20 -4.84 -6.48 18.22
N THR A 21 -3.92 -6.86 17.31
CA THR A 21 -2.52 -6.44 17.41
C THR A 21 -2.41 -4.97 16.99
N GLU A 22 -1.91 -4.12 17.88
CA GLU A 22 -1.62 -2.71 17.57
C GLU A 22 -0.36 -2.61 16.68
N CYS A 23 -0.46 -1.93 15.54
CA CYS A 23 0.66 -1.72 14.60
C CYS A 23 1.16 -0.27 14.54
N GLY A 24 0.40 0.69 15.08
CA GLY A 24 0.80 2.09 15.06
C GLY A 24 -0.26 3.02 15.59
N ARG A 25 -0.14 4.30 15.21
CA ARG A 25 -1.08 5.36 15.57
C ARG A 25 -1.13 6.47 14.52
N ILE A 26 -2.27 7.13 14.41
CA ILE A 26 -2.43 8.39 13.69
C ILE A 26 -1.96 9.52 14.63
N GLU A 27 -0.81 10.13 14.35
CA GLU A 27 -0.26 11.20 15.20
C GLU A 27 -0.99 12.51 14.99
N SER A 28 -1.30 12.84 13.75
CA SER A 28 -2.04 14.03 13.35
C SER A 28 -2.78 13.78 12.04
N PHE A 29 -3.84 14.54 11.81
CA PHE A 29 -4.58 14.49 10.55
C PHE A 29 -5.29 15.83 10.30
N LYS A 30 -5.68 16.05 9.04
CA LYS A 30 -6.49 17.18 8.60
C LYS A 30 -7.56 16.69 7.63
N GLY A 31 -8.75 17.29 7.68
CA GLY A 31 -9.88 16.85 6.86
C GLY A 31 -10.48 15.54 7.36
N LYS A 32 -11.21 14.85 6.47
CA LYS A 32 -11.93 13.62 6.82
C LYS A 32 -11.04 12.40 6.63
N VAL A 33 -10.65 11.81 7.76
CA VAL A 33 -9.87 10.57 7.84
C VAL A 33 -10.70 9.52 8.57
N GLU A 34 -10.77 8.33 7.98
CA GLU A 34 -11.54 7.20 8.48
C GLU A 34 -10.61 6.00 8.66
N VAL A 35 -10.90 5.19 9.69
CA VAL A 35 -10.26 3.88 9.86
C VAL A 35 -11.33 2.81 9.77
N LEU A 36 -11.20 1.88 8.82
CA LEU A 36 -12.11 0.75 8.70
C LEU A 36 -11.55 -0.43 9.51
N ARG A 37 -12.18 -0.67 10.65
CA ARG A 37 -11.79 -1.74 11.57
C ARG A 37 -12.66 -2.96 11.39
N VAL A 38 -12.05 -4.14 11.46
CA VAL A 38 -12.76 -5.43 11.44
C VAL A 38 -13.83 -5.44 12.53
N LYS A 39 -15.05 -5.83 12.15
CA LYS A 39 -16.18 -5.94 13.07
C LYS A 39 -15.89 -7.03 14.10
N SER A 40 -16.09 -6.71 15.38
CA SER A 40 -15.90 -7.70 16.46
C SER A 40 -16.83 -8.89 16.25
N GLY A 41 -16.28 -10.10 16.43
CA GLY A 41 -17.01 -11.36 16.26
C GLY A 41 -17.16 -11.82 14.80
N ASP A 42 -16.56 -11.12 13.84
CA ASP A 42 -16.50 -11.62 12.46
C ASP A 42 -15.69 -12.91 12.38
N ARG A 43 -16.20 -13.85 11.58
CA ARG A 43 -15.61 -15.19 11.40
C ARG A 43 -14.96 -15.34 10.03
N ASP A 44 -15.28 -14.46 9.07
CA ASP A 44 -14.65 -14.46 7.76
C ASP A 44 -13.29 -13.78 7.85
N LYS A 45 -12.22 -14.59 7.81
CA LYS A 45 -10.84 -14.10 7.86
C LYS A 45 -10.36 -13.58 6.51
N ASP A 46 -10.97 -14.03 5.42
CA ASP A 46 -10.53 -13.72 4.06
C ASP A 46 -11.21 -12.43 3.58
N ASN A 47 -12.46 -12.20 3.98
CA ASN A 47 -13.20 -10.99 3.66
C ASN A 47 -13.97 -10.42 4.87
N PRO A 48 -13.26 -9.90 5.88
CA PRO A 48 -13.90 -9.38 7.07
C PRO A 48 -14.73 -8.12 6.75
N VAL A 49 -15.92 -8.07 7.33
CA VAL A 49 -16.77 -6.87 7.40
C VAL A 49 -16.05 -5.83 8.25
N ARG A 50 -15.96 -4.62 7.72
CA ARG A 50 -15.27 -3.50 8.38
C ARG A 50 -16.23 -2.36 8.63
N ASN A 51 -16.18 -1.82 9.84
CA ASN A 51 -16.94 -0.65 10.22
C ASN A 51 -16.04 0.59 10.23
N PRO A 52 -16.52 1.74 9.76
CA PRO A 52 -15.80 2.99 9.93
C PRO A 52 -15.73 3.36 11.41
N VAL A 53 -14.53 3.69 11.87
CA VAL A 53 -14.25 4.18 13.21
C VAL A 53 -13.82 5.64 13.11
N LYS A 54 -14.41 6.46 13.98
CA LYS A 54 -14.07 7.88 14.05
C LYS A 54 -12.64 8.05 14.56
N VAL A 55 -11.81 8.73 13.78
CA VAL A 55 -10.43 9.04 14.13
C VAL A 55 -10.38 10.21 15.11
N THR A 56 -9.54 10.06 16.14
CA THR A 56 -9.20 11.10 17.11
C THR A 56 -7.68 11.35 17.12
N PRO A 57 -7.18 12.45 17.70
CA PRO A 57 -5.73 12.63 17.86
C PRO A 57 -5.11 11.46 18.62
N ARG A 58 -3.98 10.95 18.12
CA ARG A 58 -3.28 9.76 18.67
C ARG A 58 -4.09 8.46 18.59
N PHE A 59 -5.06 8.37 17.68
CA PHE A 59 -5.84 7.17 17.45
C PHE A 59 -4.95 5.96 17.15
N LYS A 60 -5.18 4.85 17.83
CA LYS A 60 -4.43 3.60 17.65
C LYS A 60 -4.85 2.88 16.37
N VAL A 61 -3.88 2.50 15.57
CA VAL A 61 -4.07 1.72 14.35
C VAL A 61 -3.73 0.27 14.63
N ASP A 62 -4.72 -0.60 14.46
CA ASP A 62 -4.55 -2.04 14.57
C ASP A 62 -3.99 -2.59 13.25
N CYS A 63 -3.24 -3.69 13.30
CA CYS A 63 -2.58 -4.28 12.13
C CYS A 63 -3.54 -4.74 11.03
N GLN A 64 -4.81 -4.92 11.36
CA GLN A 64 -5.83 -5.28 10.38
C GLN A 64 -6.57 -4.05 9.85
N ASP A 65 -6.37 -2.84 10.37
CA ASP A 65 -7.11 -1.66 9.95
C ASP A 65 -6.81 -1.24 8.50
N VAL A 66 -7.77 -0.55 7.89
CA VAL A 66 -7.56 0.21 6.65
C VAL A 66 -7.69 1.69 6.98
N VAL A 67 -6.69 2.49 6.62
CA VAL A 67 -6.71 3.94 6.78
C VAL A 67 -7.14 4.59 5.47
N LEU A 68 -8.13 5.48 5.53
CA LEU A 68 -8.61 6.23 4.37
C LEU A 68 -8.56 7.73 4.62
N THR A 69 -8.10 8.45 3.61
CA THR A 69 -8.17 9.91 3.52
C THR A 69 -9.08 10.29 2.36
N GLN A 70 -10.07 11.13 2.63
CA GLN A 70 -10.97 11.65 1.59
C GLN A 70 -10.35 12.86 0.87
N ASP A 71 -11.16 13.57 0.08
CA ASP A 71 -10.74 14.80 -0.58
C ASP A 71 -10.16 15.81 0.43
N LYS A 72 -9.05 16.44 0.04
CA LYS A 72 -8.26 17.40 0.84
C LYS A 72 -7.79 16.88 2.21
N ALA A 73 -8.06 15.62 2.54
CA ALA A 73 -7.68 15.02 3.80
C ALA A 73 -6.25 14.52 3.76
N ARG A 74 -5.61 14.48 4.92
CA ARG A 74 -4.23 14.02 5.09
C ARG A 74 -4.09 13.39 6.46
N ALA A 75 -3.23 12.39 6.58
CA ALA A 75 -2.93 11.76 7.86
C ALA A 75 -1.43 11.52 8.00
N LYS A 76 -0.88 11.83 9.18
CA LYS A 76 0.45 11.39 9.61
C LYS A 76 0.26 10.14 10.48
N VAL A 77 0.83 9.03 10.06
CA VAL A 77 0.76 7.74 10.77
C VAL A 77 2.17 7.36 11.19
N ARG A 78 2.35 7.06 12.47
CA ARG A 78 3.57 6.44 12.99
C ARG A 78 3.29 4.97 13.25
N LEU A 79 3.94 4.10 12.48
CA LEU A 79 3.90 2.66 12.71
C LEU A 79 5.01 2.29 13.69
N LYS A 80 4.88 1.10 14.28
CA LYS A 80 5.98 0.50 15.04
C LYS A 80 7.17 0.19 14.13
N GLY A 81 8.37 0.13 14.70
CA GLY A 81 9.59 -0.13 13.93
C GLY A 81 10.11 1.09 13.16
N ASN A 82 9.98 2.29 13.73
CA ASN A 82 10.57 3.55 13.22
C ASN A 82 10.12 3.99 11.82
N ILE A 83 8.91 3.59 11.40
CA ILE A 83 8.29 4.02 10.14
C ILE A 83 7.33 5.16 10.44
N VAL A 84 7.51 6.28 9.75
CA VAL A 84 6.56 7.39 9.73
C VAL A 84 6.10 7.60 8.31
N LEU A 85 4.80 7.72 8.11
CA LEU A 85 4.25 7.95 6.79
C LEU A 85 3.21 9.06 6.82
N THR A 86 3.06 9.71 5.67
CA THR A 86 1.98 10.64 5.40
C THR A 86 1.14 10.09 4.26
N LEU A 87 -0.18 10.07 4.47
CA LEU A 87 -1.16 9.80 3.42
C LEU A 87 -1.68 11.13 2.88
N GLY A 88 -1.67 11.27 1.56
CA GLY A 88 -2.23 12.40 0.83
C GLY A 88 -3.75 12.33 0.73
N ALA A 89 -4.35 13.22 -0.05
CA ALA A 89 -5.79 13.16 -0.31
C ALA A 89 -6.15 11.89 -1.10
N ASN A 90 -7.41 11.46 -0.99
CA ASN A 90 -7.96 10.32 -1.74
C ASN A 90 -7.06 9.09 -1.70
N SER A 91 -6.67 8.65 -0.50
CA SER A 91 -5.76 7.52 -0.33
C SER A 91 -6.36 6.42 0.52
N ARG A 92 -6.02 5.17 0.19
CA ARG A 92 -6.41 3.98 0.94
C ARG A 92 -5.21 3.09 1.14
N MET A 93 -4.86 2.86 2.40
CA MET A 93 -3.73 2.02 2.79
C MET A 93 -4.13 1.00 3.86
N SER A 94 -3.57 -0.19 3.75
CA SER A 94 -3.69 -1.25 4.76
C SER A 94 -2.32 -1.86 5.07
N ILE A 95 -2.19 -2.47 6.24
CA ILE A 95 -1.04 -3.29 6.60
C ILE A 95 -1.34 -4.72 6.16
N GLU A 96 -0.55 -5.24 5.22
CA GLU A 96 -0.74 -6.57 4.65
C GLU A 96 0.05 -7.63 5.42
N GLU A 97 1.30 -7.31 5.78
CA GLU A 97 2.15 -8.18 6.59
C GLU A 97 2.74 -7.43 7.77
N TYR A 98 2.83 -8.12 8.91
CA TYR A 98 3.45 -7.60 10.12
C TYR A 98 4.02 -8.73 11.00
N ALA A 99 5.03 -8.40 11.80
CA ALA A 99 5.62 -9.33 12.76
C ALA A 99 4.68 -9.49 13.98
N LYS A 100 4.02 -10.65 14.11
CA LYS A 100 3.01 -10.92 15.16
C LYS A 100 3.46 -10.60 16.60
N LYS A 101 4.76 -10.76 16.90
CA LYS A 101 5.30 -10.49 18.26
C LYS A 101 5.44 -9.00 18.56
N SER A 102 5.90 -8.20 17.61
CA SER A 102 6.17 -6.77 17.82
C SER A 102 5.04 -5.86 17.32
N GLY A 103 4.29 -6.30 16.32
CA GLY A 103 3.37 -5.47 15.54
C GLY A 103 4.10 -4.56 14.54
N ASN A 104 5.36 -4.84 14.21
CA ASN A 104 6.09 -4.08 13.20
C ASN A 104 5.57 -4.45 11.81
N ALA A 105 5.10 -3.47 11.05
CA ALA A 105 4.67 -3.68 9.67
C ALA A 105 5.88 -4.03 8.78
N THR A 106 5.70 -5.02 7.90
CA THR A 106 6.71 -5.44 6.91
C THR A 106 6.25 -5.23 5.48
N LEU A 107 4.93 -5.24 5.24
CA LEU A 107 4.34 -4.94 3.95
C LEU A 107 3.12 -4.05 4.14
N LEU A 108 3.14 -2.87 3.52
CA LEU A 108 1.95 -2.05 3.34
C LEU A 108 1.40 -2.25 1.94
N HIS A 109 0.08 -2.17 1.82
CA HIS A 109 -0.61 -2.13 0.54
C HIS A 109 -1.26 -0.76 0.39
N LEU A 110 -0.79 0.01 -0.59
CA LEU A 110 -1.45 1.24 -1.05
C LEU A 110 -2.38 0.86 -2.20
N THR A 111 -3.67 0.75 -1.89
CA THR A 111 -4.69 0.35 -2.87
C THR A 111 -4.92 1.43 -3.92
N TYR A 112 -4.82 2.71 -3.53
CA TYR A 112 -4.82 3.89 -4.40
C TYR A 112 -4.39 5.13 -3.60
N GLY A 113 -4.05 6.19 -4.31
CA GLY A 113 -3.74 7.50 -3.74
C GLY A 113 -2.24 7.74 -3.62
N LYS A 114 -1.83 8.47 -2.57
CA LYS A 114 -0.50 9.08 -2.45
C LYS A 114 0.03 8.88 -1.04
N MET A 115 1.30 8.48 -0.93
CA MET A 115 1.95 8.26 0.34
C MET A 115 3.42 8.67 0.28
N ARG A 116 3.91 9.39 1.29
CA ARG A 116 5.35 9.53 1.56
C ARG A 116 5.68 8.73 2.80
N ALA A 117 6.71 7.91 2.74
CA ALA A 117 7.17 7.08 3.84
C ALA A 117 8.63 7.41 4.16
N LEU A 118 8.89 7.55 5.45
CA LEU A 118 10.18 7.78 6.03
C LEU A 118 10.52 6.61 6.96
N PHE A 119 11.68 6.02 6.74
CA PHE A 119 12.21 4.93 7.55
C PHE A 119 13.46 5.37 8.30
N ASN A 120 13.35 5.55 9.61
CA ASN A 120 14.44 6.06 10.43
C ASN A 120 15.32 4.92 10.96
N ASN A 121 16.41 4.63 10.25
CA ASN A 121 17.41 3.63 10.67
C ASN A 121 18.53 4.19 11.56
N GLU A 122 18.69 5.51 11.61
CA GLU A 122 19.87 6.16 12.21
C GLU A 122 20.17 5.73 13.64
N LYS A 123 19.14 5.53 14.48
CA LYS A 123 19.35 5.19 15.90
C LYS A 123 19.79 3.76 16.16
N GLU A 124 19.68 2.88 15.17
CA GLU A 124 19.99 1.46 15.32
C GLU A 124 21.27 1.02 14.60
N GLU A 125 21.74 1.75 13.59
CA GLU A 125 22.95 1.38 12.83
C GLU A 125 24.26 1.58 13.62
N ASP A 126 24.32 2.56 14.53
CA ASP A 126 25.53 2.85 15.32
C ASP A 126 25.86 1.78 16.37
N LYS A 127 24.91 0.88 16.67
CA LYS A 127 25.05 -0.13 17.75
C LYS A 127 25.14 -1.57 17.25
N LYS A 128 25.15 -1.78 15.92
CA LYS A 128 25.08 -3.11 15.31
C LYS A 128 26.43 -3.54 14.75
N THR A 129 26.79 -4.81 14.94
CA THR A 129 27.94 -5.44 14.28
C THR A 129 27.71 -5.54 12.77
N GLU A 130 28.77 -5.67 11.96
CA GLU A 130 28.65 -5.78 10.49
C GLU A 130 27.71 -6.92 10.05
N ASP A 131 27.74 -8.05 10.75
CA ASP A 131 26.83 -9.18 10.51
C ASP A 131 25.36 -8.86 10.81
N GLN A 132 25.10 -8.03 11.83
CA GLN A 132 23.75 -7.56 12.16
C GLN A 132 23.29 -6.50 11.16
N LYS A 133 24.17 -5.60 10.72
CA LYS A 133 23.91 -4.68 9.60
C LYS A 133 23.54 -5.46 8.33
N GLN A 134 24.20 -6.59 8.07
CA GLN A 134 23.94 -7.41 6.89
C GLN A 134 22.61 -8.19 6.95
N LYS A 135 22.21 -8.66 8.15
CA LYS A 135 20.89 -9.29 8.38
C LYS A 135 19.74 -8.28 8.43
N ASP A 136 19.94 -7.09 9.01
CA ASP A 136 18.90 -6.05 9.08
C ASP A 136 18.67 -5.30 7.77
N ARG A 137 19.66 -5.32 6.85
CA ARG A 137 19.44 -5.03 5.42
C ARG A 137 18.40 -5.93 4.77
N GLN A 138 17.93 -7.00 5.44
CA GLN A 138 16.81 -7.85 5.01
C GLN A 138 15.51 -7.62 5.80
N SER A 139 15.44 -6.65 6.73
CA SER A 139 14.16 -6.18 7.26
C SER A 139 13.47 -5.34 6.17
N LYS A 140 12.75 -6.05 5.30
CA LYS A 140 12.21 -5.58 4.02
C LYS A 140 10.89 -4.84 4.23
N PHE A 141 10.90 -3.69 4.91
CA PHE A 141 9.72 -2.83 4.82
C PHE A 141 9.46 -2.52 3.33
N ARG A 142 8.25 -2.86 2.89
CA ARG A 142 7.84 -2.79 1.50
C ARG A 142 6.50 -2.10 1.39
N ILE A 143 6.30 -1.42 0.27
CA ILE A 143 5.03 -0.83 -0.12
C ILE A 143 4.63 -1.45 -1.45
N ARG A 144 3.50 -2.14 -1.46
CA ARG A 144 2.90 -2.76 -2.64
C ARG A 144 1.76 -1.90 -3.16
N THR A 145 1.69 -1.80 -4.47
CA THR A 145 0.53 -1.33 -5.24
C THR A 145 0.08 -2.45 -6.18
N SER A 146 -0.90 -2.19 -7.04
CA SER A 146 -1.29 -3.16 -8.07
C SER A 146 -0.19 -3.41 -9.11
N THR A 147 0.73 -2.47 -9.34
CA THR A 147 1.72 -2.56 -10.43
C THR A 147 3.17 -2.63 -9.95
N ALA A 148 3.46 -2.30 -8.70
CA ALA A 148 4.83 -2.30 -8.20
C ALA A 148 4.94 -2.72 -6.73
N VAL A 149 6.14 -3.16 -6.36
CA VAL A 149 6.58 -3.32 -4.98
C VAL A 149 7.84 -2.47 -4.78
N ALA A 150 7.75 -1.47 -3.93
CA ALA A 150 8.87 -0.63 -3.52
C ALA A 150 9.46 -1.17 -2.21
N GLY A 151 10.72 -1.59 -2.23
CA GLY A 151 11.48 -2.09 -1.09
C GLY A 151 12.52 -1.08 -0.62
N VAL A 152 12.54 -0.82 0.68
CA VAL A 152 13.34 0.24 1.30
C VAL A 152 14.67 -0.31 1.79
N ARG A 153 15.74 0.45 1.59
CA ARG A 153 17.04 0.25 2.24
C ARG A 153 17.42 1.49 3.07
N GLY A 154 16.56 1.88 4.03
CA GLY A 154 16.83 2.99 4.96
C GLY A 154 16.53 4.40 4.43
N THR A 155 15.28 4.70 4.02
CA THR A 155 15.04 5.88 3.17
C THR A 155 13.75 6.68 3.41
N ASP A 156 13.74 7.90 2.87
CA ASP A 156 12.59 8.75 2.61
C ASP A 156 12.18 8.67 1.12
N PHE A 157 10.93 8.32 0.85
CA PHE A 157 10.45 8.14 -0.51
C PHE A 157 8.93 8.32 -0.62
N TYR A 158 8.49 8.57 -1.85
CA TYR A 158 7.10 8.73 -2.23
C TYR A 158 6.64 7.59 -3.12
N VAL A 159 5.38 7.17 -2.93
CA VAL A 159 4.68 6.22 -3.80
C VAL A 159 3.26 6.72 -4.04
N SER A 160 2.82 6.73 -5.29
CA SER A 160 1.43 6.91 -5.67
C SER A 160 0.91 5.73 -6.48
N PHE A 161 -0.41 5.56 -6.50
CA PHE A 161 -1.06 4.67 -7.46
C PHE A 161 -2.39 5.27 -7.91
N GLU A 162 -2.52 5.44 -9.22
CA GLU A 162 -3.74 5.91 -9.87
C GLU A 162 -4.48 4.74 -10.52
N PRO A 163 -5.63 4.30 -9.99
CA PRO A 163 -6.34 3.12 -10.48
C PRO A 163 -6.89 3.28 -11.90
N ASN A 164 -7.17 4.51 -12.35
CA ASN A 164 -7.72 4.74 -13.69
C ASN A 164 -6.66 4.55 -14.79
N THR A 165 -5.43 5.04 -14.55
CA THR A 165 -4.30 4.88 -15.48
C THR A 165 -3.51 3.61 -15.21
N LYS A 166 -3.70 3.00 -14.04
CA LYS A 166 -2.98 1.82 -13.57
C LYS A 166 -1.47 2.06 -13.57
N VAL A 167 -1.07 3.23 -13.08
CA VAL A 167 0.32 3.64 -12.97
C VAL A 167 0.67 3.83 -11.50
N THR A 168 1.79 3.23 -11.09
CA THR A 168 2.47 3.60 -9.86
C THR A 168 3.64 4.52 -10.17
N GLU A 169 3.69 5.66 -9.51
CA GLU A 169 4.89 6.49 -9.49
C GLU A 169 5.60 6.27 -8.18
N GLN A 170 6.92 6.10 -8.25
CA GLN A 170 7.79 6.05 -7.10
C GLN A 170 8.89 7.10 -7.28
N ALA A 171 9.15 7.88 -6.24
CA ALA A 171 10.23 8.86 -6.21
C ALA A 171 11.03 8.72 -4.92
N THR A 172 12.35 8.77 -5.02
CA THR A 172 13.25 8.65 -3.86
C THR A 172 13.73 10.03 -3.47
N ILE A 173 13.49 10.41 -2.22
CA ILE A 173 13.85 11.73 -1.69
C ILE A 173 15.20 11.66 -0.99
N SER A 174 15.49 10.56 -0.29
CA SER A 174 16.79 10.26 0.31
C SER A 174 17.16 8.78 0.17
N GLY A 175 18.46 8.50 0.06
CA GLY A 175 19.02 7.14 -0.10
C GLY A 175 18.64 6.45 -1.41
N GLU A 176 18.28 5.16 -1.35
CA GLU A 176 17.91 4.33 -2.52
C GLU A 176 16.70 3.41 -2.26
N VAL A 177 15.82 3.29 -3.24
CA VAL A 177 14.66 2.38 -3.22
C VAL A 177 14.75 1.39 -4.37
N GLN A 178 14.57 0.10 -4.10
CA GLN A 178 14.41 -0.90 -5.15
C GLN A 178 12.93 -1.03 -5.51
N VAL A 179 12.60 -0.84 -6.79
CA VAL A 179 11.25 -0.99 -7.32
C VAL A 179 11.20 -2.23 -8.19
N GLU A 180 10.23 -3.10 -7.91
CA GLU A 180 9.93 -4.31 -8.68
C GLU A 180 8.56 -4.18 -9.35
N GLN A 181 8.47 -4.38 -10.66
CA GLN A 181 7.20 -4.39 -11.39
C GLN A 181 6.46 -5.72 -11.16
N VAL A 182 5.21 -5.61 -10.73
CA VAL A 182 4.29 -6.75 -10.63
C VAL A 182 3.96 -7.25 -12.04
N GLY A 183 4.04 -8.57 -12.23
CA GLY A 183 3.76 -9.24 -13.51
C GLY A 183 5.00 -9.64 -14.29
N THR A 184 6.01 -8.78 -14.36
CA THR A 184 7.29 -9.08 -15.05
C THR A 184 8.41 -9.46 -14.08
N GLY A 185 8.34 -9.00 -12.83
CA GLY A 185 9.42 -9.12 -11.87
C GLY A 185 10.64 -8.24 -12.21
N GLN A 186 10.52 -7.33 -13.17
CA GLN A 186 11.60 -6.41 -13.52
C GLN A 186 11.93 -5.52 -12.32
N LYS A 187 13.22 -5.42 -11.99
CA LYS A 187 13.72 -4.61 -10.87
C LYS A 187 14.53 -3.44 -11.37
N VAL A 188 14.43 -2.33 -10.64
CA VAL A 188 15.30 -1.17 -10.83
C VAL A 188 15.57 -0.50 -9.49
N ASN A 189 16.78 0.03 -9.32
CA ASN A 189 17.11 0.84 -8.16
C ASN A 189 16.90 2.32 -8.52
N VAL A 190 16.24 3.05 -7.63
CA VAL A 190 15.91 4.46 -7.79
C VAL A 190 16.63 5.26 -6.71
N PRO A 191 17.75 5.91 -7.04
CA PRO A 191 18.51 6.73 -6.09
C PRO A 191 17.79 8.05 -5.79
N ALA A 192 18.21 8.72 -4.72
CA ALA A 192 17.71 10.05 -4.34
C ALA A 192 17.67 11.03 -5.53
N GLY A 193 16.64 11.86 -5.57
CA GLY A 193 16.41 12.83 -6.65
C GLY A 193 15.87 12.22 -7.94
N ASN A 194 15.58 10.92 -7.97
CA ASN A 194 15.04 10.23 -9.15
C ASN A 194 13.67 9.59 -8.88
N GLN A 195 12.97 9.27 -9.97
CA GLN A 195 11.67 8.61 -9.99
C GLN A 195 11.62 7.52 -11.06
N VAL A 196 10.63 6.63 -10.93
CA VAL A 196 10.22 5.65 -11.93
C VAL A 196 8.68 5.59 -11.98
N ALA A 197 8.14 5.39 -13.19
CA ALA A 197 6.74 5.08 -13.41
C ALA A 197 6.59 3.61 -13.82
N VAL A 198 5.64 2.91 -13.19
CA VAL A 198 5.40 1.48 -13.40
C VAL A 198 3.95 1.28 -13.81
N GLU A 199 3.75 1.01 -15.09
CA GLU A 199 2.46 0.70 -15.70
C GLU A 199 2.08 -0.78 -15.45
N GLN A 200 0.78 -1.07 -15.41
CA GLN A 200 0.29 -2.44 -15.36
C GLN A 200 0.66 -3.18 -16.64
N VAL A 201 1.24 -4.37 -16.50
CA VAL A 201 1.47 -5.28 -17.62
C VAL A 201 0.12 -5.87 -18.04
N PRO A 202 -0.29 -5.76 -19.32
CA PRO A 202 -1.52 -6.39 -19.78
C PRO A 202 -1.46 -7.90 -19.51
N GLU A 203 -2.51 -8.44 -18.89
CA GLU A 203 -2.65 -9.89 -18.80
C GLU A 203 -2.80 -10.46 -20.22
N PRO A 204 -2.16 -11.60 -20.55
CA PRO A 204 -2.36 -12.24 -21.83
C PRO A 204 -3.85 -12.55 -22.02
N SER A 205 -4.51 -11.87 -22.94
CA SER A 205 -5.89 -12.17 -23.27
C SER A 205 -5.93 -13.53 -23.95
N ALA A 206 -6.38 -14.57 -23.25
CA ALA A 206 -6.79 -15.81 -23.87
C ALA A 206 -8.08 -15.52 -24.66
N GLN A 207 -7.96 -15.13 -25.93
CA GLN A 207 -9.14 -15.06 -26.80
C GLN A 207 -9.58 -16.50 -27.10
N PRO A 208 -10.84 -16.89 -26.82
CA PRO A 208 -11.35 -18.14 -27.35
C PRO A 208 -11.41 -18.01 -28.87
N GLU A 209 -10.72 -18.90 -29.59
CA GLU A 209 -10.83 -18.98 -31.05
C GLU A 209 -12.32 -19.07 -31.41
N SER A 210 -12.81 -18.09 -32.15
CA SER A 210 -14.18 -18.09 -32.66
C SER A 210 -14.40 -19.39 -33.44
N MET A 211 -15.36 -20.21 -33.02
CA MET A 211 -15.79 -21.40 -33.74
C MET A 211 -16.17 -21.00 -35.18
N VAL A 212 -15.31 -21.34 -36.13
CA VAL A 212 -15.66 -21.30 -37.55
C VAL A 212 -16.74 -22.34 -37.77
N ALA A 213 -17.97 -21.88 -37.99
CA ALA A 213 -19.07 -22.71 -38.42
C ALA A 213 -18.71 -23.38 -39.76
N LYS A 214 -18.65 -24.72 -39.78
CA LYS A 214 -18.73 -25.52 -40.99
C LYS A 214 -19.64 -26.72 -40.78
N GLY A 215 -20.81 -26.65 -41.42
CA GLY A 215 -21.42 -27.72 -42.22
C GLY A 215 -21.78 -29.06 -41.57
N LYS A 216 -23.09 -29.36 -41.57
CA LYS A 216 -23.69 -30.71 -41.52
C LYS A 216 -22.89 -31.78 -42.29
N GLN A 217 -22.73 -32.96 -41.68
CA GLN A 217 -23.12 -34.26 -42.27
C GLN A 217 -23.18 -35.32 -41.17
N LEU A 218 -24.21 -36.17 -41.23
CA LEU A 218 -24.47 -37.35 -40.38
C LEU A 218 -23.43 -38.46 -40.63
N ASP A 219 -23.11 -39.26 -39.60
CA ASP A 219 -23.30 -40.73 -39.57
C ASP A 219 -22.51 -41.40 -38.42
N ALA A 220 -22.97 -42.60 -38.08
CA ALA A 220 -22.77 -43.35 -36.85
C ALA A 220 -21.38 -44.01 -36.66
N GLY A 221 -21.04 -44.30 -35.39
CA GLY A 221 -20.28 -45.50 -35.02
C GLY A 221 -18.86 -45.30 -34.47
N ALA A 222 -18.69 -45.75 -33.22
CA ALA A 222 -17.49 -46.35 -32.61
C ALA A 222 -16.15 -45.57 -32.50
N SER A 223 -15.82 -45.29 -31.23
CA SER A 223 -14.50 -45.47 -30.58
C SER A 223 -13.31 -44.56 -30.90
N SER A 224 -12.64 -44.16 -29.82
CA SER A 224 -11.21 -43.84 -29.69
C SER A 224 -10.66 -42.67 -30.51
N GLY A 225 -10.35 -41.55 -29.85
CA GLY A 225 -9.63 -40.44 -30.48
C GLY A 225 -9.10 -39.41 -29.48
N LEU A 226 -7.78 -39.23 -29.50
CA LEU A 226 -6.99 -38.25 -28.75
C LEU A 226 -7.66 -36.87 -28.61
N VAL A 227 -7.68 -36.35 -27.39
CA VAL A 227 -7.87 -34.92 -27.13
C VAL A 227 -6.67 -34.17 -27.72
N LYS A 228 -6.84 -33.53 -28.89
CA LYS A 228 -5.84 -32.61 -29.43
C LYS A 228 -5.80 -31.38 -28.53
N SER A 229 -4.69 -31.19 -27.81
CA SER A 229 -4.42 -29.95 -27.09
C SER A 229 -4.46 -28.76 -28.06
N ALA A 230 -5.43 -27.87 -27.86
CA ALA A 230 -5.45 -26.58 -28.52
C ALA A 230 -4.22 -25.79 -28.07
N LYS A 231 -3.36 -25.42 -29.03
CA LYS A 231 -2.16 -24.63 -28.77
C LYS A 231 -2.61 -23.19 -28.55
N VAL A 232 -2.71 -22.77 -27.29
CA VAL A 232 -2.95 -21.37 -26.94
C VAL A 232 -1.80 -20.55 -27.54
N VAL A 233 -2.09 -19.82 -28.62
CA VAL A 233 -1.14 -18.88 -29.22
C VAL A 233 -1.15 -17.64 -28.34
N THR A 234 -0.27 -17.61 -27.35
CA THR A 234 0.01 -16.40 -26.57
C THR A 234 0.88 -15.47 -27.41
N THR A 235 0.34 -14.34 -27.84
CA THR A 235 1.12 -13.22 -28.38
C THR A 235 2.14 -12.80 -27.32
N PRO A 236 3.44 -12.62 -27.65
CA PRO A 236 4.42 -12.18 -26.68
C PRO A 236 4.08 -10.77 -26.20
N VAL A 237 3.88 -10.61 -24.89
CA VAL A 237 3.72 -9.30 -24.26
C VAL A 237 5.07 -8.58 -24.36
N ILE A 238 5.12 -7.48 -25.11
CA ILE A 238 6.32 -6.64 -25.21
C ILE A 238 6.49 -5.94 -23.87
N VAL A 239 7.49 -6.35 -23.10
CA VAL A 239 7.81 -5.76 -21.80
C VAL A 239 8.65 -4.50 -22.01
N LYS A 240 8.07 -3.34 -21.75
CA LYS A 240 8.80 -2.06 -21.72
C LYS A 240 9.75 -2.06 -20.52
N LYS A 241 11.02 -1.71 -20.76
CA LYS A 241 12.02 -1.58 -19.70
C LYS A 241 11.63 -0.42 -18.76
N LEU A 242 11.69 -0.63 -17.45
CA LEU A 242 11.58 0.45 -16.46
C LEU A 242 12.68 1.50 -16.67
N GLU A 243 12.29 2.76 -16.73
CA GLU A 243 13.17 3.92 -16.93
C GLU A 243 13.20 4.80 -15.68
N VAL A 244 14.40 4.99 -15.14
CA VAL A 244 14.64 5.92 -14.02
C VAL A 244 15.03 7.27 -14.60
N LYS A 245 14.37 8.32 -14.11
CA LYS A 245 14.60 9.71 -14.53
C LYS A 245 14.63 10.64 -13.31
N PRO A 246 15.19 11.86 -13.43
CA PRO A 246 15.08 12.86 -12.37
C PRO A 246 13.62 13.13 -11.98
N ILE A 247 13.39 13.48 -10.71
CA ILE A 247 12.04 13.81 -10.24
C ILE A 247 11.52 15.02 -11.00
N ASP A 248 10.34 14.89 -11.61
CA ASP A 248 9.74 15.99 -12.35
C ASP A 248 9.05 17.00 -11.41
N THR A 249 8.86 18.21 -11.91
CA THR A 249 8.35 19.35 -11.11
C THR A 249 6.91 19.15 -10.65
N GLN A 250 6.10 18.40 -11.40
CA GLN A 250 4.73 18.08 -11.01
C GLN A 250 4.74 17.12 -9.83
N LEU A 251 5.55 16.08 -9.89
CA LEU A 251 5.70 15.11 -8.80
C LEU A 251 6.29 15.76 -7.55
N VAL A 252 7.26 16.68 -7.67
CA VAL A 252 7.71 17.50 -6.53
C VAL A 252 6.54 18.22 -5.88
N ALA A 253 5.68 18.88 -6.66
CA ALA A 253 4.50 19.56 -6.12
C ALA A 253 3.55 18.59 -5.41
N GLU A 254 3.34 17.38 -5.95
CA GLU A 254 2.51 16.36 -5.29
C GLU A 254 3.09 15.87 -3.96
N ILE A 255 4.41 15.62 -3.92
CA ILE A 255 5.12 15.19 -2.71
C ILE A 255 5.00 16.27 -1.63
N ARG A 256 5.23 17.54 -2.01
CA ARG A 256 5.05 18.71 -1.12
C ARG A 256 3.62 18.77 -0.58
N GLN A 257 2.62 18.60 -1.45
CA GLN A 257 1.21 18.61 -1.06
C GLN A 257 0.85 17.46 -0.11
N THR A 258 1.45 16.28 -0.28
CA THR A 258 1.29 15.13 0.62
C THR A 258 1.94 15.39 1.98
N SER A 259 3.06 16.11 1.98
CA SER A 259 3.92 16.38 3.13
C SER A 259 3.55 17.65 3.92
N VAL A 260 2.48 18.37 3.57
CA VAL A 260 2.10 19.65 4.23
C VAL A 260 1.91 19.50 5.75
N LEU A 261 1.45 18.33 6.21
CA LEU A 261 1.27 18.07 7.65
C LEU A 261 2.59 17.93 8.42
N VAL A 262 3.69 17.66 7.72
CA VAL A 262 5.01 17.37 8.28
C VAL A 262 6.06 18.40 7.85
N LYS A 263 5.65 19.53 7.28
CA LYS A 263 6.58 20.61 6.88
C LYS A 263 7.35 21.27 8.02
N ALA A 264 6.93 21.03 9.27
CA ALA A 264 7.62 21.49 10.48
C ALA A 264 8.22 20.31 11.28
N ASP A 265 8.21 19.11 10.71
CA ASP A 265 8.78 17.92 11.31
C ASP A 265 10.20 17.73 10.77
N GLU A 266 11.19 17.87 11.65
CA GLU A 266 12.61 17.73 11.31
C GLU A 266 12.92 16.36 10.67
N GLU A 267 12.15 15.31 11.02
CA GLU A 267 12.28 13.98 10.42
C GLU A 267 12.04 14.03 8.90
N PHE A 268 11.18 14.91 8.40
CA PHE A 268 10.83 15.03 6.97
C PHE A 268 11.55 16.19 6.26
N THR A 269 12.20 17.09 7.00
CA THR A 269 12.86 18.29 6.47
C THR A 269 14.38 18.22 6.61
N HIS A 270 14.94 17.01 6.59
CA HIS A 270 16.39 16.81 6.56
C HIS A 270 17.01 17.38 5.28
N LYS A 271 18.34 17.55 5.28
CA LYS A 271 19.09 18.23 4.21
C LYS A 271 18.75 17.73 2.81
N GLU A 272 18.83 16.41 2.57
CA GLU A 272 18.52 15.83 1.25
C GLU A 272 17.07 16.10 0.81
N ALA A 273 16.10 16.06 1.73
CA ALA A 273 14.72 16.37 1.40
C ALA A 273 14.54 17.83 0.99
N VAL A 274 15.27 18.76 1.63
CA VAL A 274 15.25 20.17 1.25
C VAL A 274 15.95 20.40 -0.10
N GLU A 275 17.01 19.65 -0.40
CA GLU A 275 17.68 19.70 -1.71
C GLU A 275 16.77 19.21 -2.84
N VAL A 276 16.02 18.13 -2.61
CA VAL A 276 15.12 17.52 -3.62
C VAL A 276 13.78 18.27 -3.72
N LEU A 277 13.19 18.62 -2.57
CA LEU A 277 11.83 19.15 -2.48
C LEU A 277 11.80 20.66 -2.21
N GLY A 278 12.93 21.34 -2.15
CA GLY A 278 13.00 22.75 -1.75
C GLY A 278 12.54 23.03 -0.32
N ALA A 279 12.54 24.30 0.05
CA ALA A 279 12.28 24.75 1.41
C ALA A 279 10.86 24.35 1.91
N PRO A 280 10.70 23.87 3.15
CA PRO A 280 9.40 23.43 3.68
C PRO A 280 8.32 24.51 3.70
N GLU A 281 8.69 25.78 3.68
CA GLU A 281 7.79 26.94 3.58
C GLU A 281 7.01 26.94 2.25
N GLU A 282 7.58 26.33 1.20
CA GLU A 282 6.95 26.17 -0.10
C GLU A 282 5.95 25.01 -0.15
N TRP A 283 5.91 24.16 0.88
CA TRP A 283 5.05 22.98 0.90
C TRP A 283 3.62 23.39 1.26
N LYS A 284 2.90 23.82 0.23
CA LYS A 284 1.53 24.32 0.32
C LYS A 284 0.55 23.21 -0.07
N PRO A 285 -0.66 23.21 0.53
CA PRO A 285 -1.72 22.33 0.03
C PRO A 285 -2.03 22.69 -1.41
N ALA A 286 -2.62 21.74 -2.16
CA ALA A 286 -3.23 22.05 -3.45
C ALA A 286 -4.10 23.32 -3.28
N PRO A 287 -4.02 24.29 -4.20
CA PRO A 287 -4.94 25.41 -4.18
C PRO A 287 -6.36 24.84 -4.07
N LYS A 288 -7.26 25.54 -3.36
CA LYS A 288 -8.68 25.17 -3.42
C LYS A 288 -9.03 25.14 -4.91
N GLU A 289 -9.26 23.95 -5.47
CA GLU A 289 -10.22 23.86 -6.55
C GLU A 289 -11.46 24.51 -5.97
N MET A 290 -11.77 25.71 -6.47
CA MET A 290 -13.07 26.29 -6.21
C MET A 290 -14.05 25.19 -6.60
N PRO A 291 -15.01 24.82 -5.74
CA PRO A 291 -16.15 24.09 -6.28
C PRO A 291 -16.61 24.91 -7.49
N PHE A 292 -16.77 24.26 -8.64
CA PHE A 292 -17.54 24.86 -9.74
C PHE A 292 -18.75 25.52 -9.09
N ASP A 293 -18.88 26.83 -9.26
CA ASP A 293 -19.94 27.59 -8.61
C ASP A 293 -21.24 26.91 -9.02
N LEU A 294 -21.91 26.24 -8.08
CA LEU A 294 -23.17 25.53 -8.31
C LEU A 294 -24.30 26.51 -8.72
N LYS A 295 -24.01 27.81 -8.81
CA LYS A 295 -24.90 28.78 -9.46
C LYS A 295 -25.17 28.45 -10.92
N ASP A 296 -24.23 27.85 -11.65
CA ASP A 296 -24.45 27.49 -13.06
C ASP A 296 -25.26 26.19 -13.24
N LEU A 297 -25.49 25.42 -12.16
CA LEU A 297 -26.34 24.22 -12.19
C LEU A 297 -27.78 24.47 -11.74
N ARG A 298 -28.12 25.73 -11.37
CA ARG A 298 -29.50 26.11 -11.04
C ARG A 298 -30.34 26.49 -12.26
N GLU A 299 -29.74 26.57 -13.46
CA GLU A 299 -30.47 26.91 -14.69
C GLU A 299 -30.67 25.72 -15.65
N GLU A 300 -30.31 24.50 -15.25
CA GLU A 300 -30.45 23.29 -16.11
C GLU A 300 -31.38 22.19 -15.58
N PHE A 301 -32.25 22.45 -14.58
CA PHE A 301 -33.32 21.52 -14.17
C PHE A 301 -34.66 22.20 -13.95
#